data_AF-A0A6Y4B4J5-F1
#
_entry.id   AF-A0A6Y4B4J5-F1
#
_cell.length_a   1.000
_cell.length_b   1.000
_cell.length_c   1.000
_cell.angle_alpha   90.00
_cell.angle_beta   90.00
_cell.angle_gamma   90.00
#
_symmetry.space_group_name_H-M   'P 1'
#
loop_
_entity.id
_entity.type
_entity.pdbx_description
1 polymer ?
#
loop_
_entity_poly.entity_id
_entity_poly.type
_entity_poly.pdbx_seq_one_letter_code
_entity_poly.pdbx_strand_id
1 'polypeptide(L)'
;MSEDLTKKDVDDEILMEEESDDTPFVEFDISVSPSDPTLELLVNQINRKDIVIPFYQRRYVWKIEQASRLIESFLMGLPVPQIFLYINDDDQMEVIDGQQRVLSVKYFMEGYFGDADDKGRRQVFK
;
A
#
# COMPACT_ATOMS: atom_id res chain seq x y z
N MET A 1 -76.34 3.66 -17.20
CA MET A 1 -76.06 5.01 -17.70
C MET A 1 -75.55 5.77 -16.49
N SER A 2 -74.28 5.64 -16.09
CA SER A 2 -73.08 6.29 -16.70
C SER A 2 -73.32 7.80 -16.73
N GLU A 3 -72.63 8.69 -16.00
CA GLU A 3 -71.19 8.90 -15.73
C GLU A 3 -71.04 9.56 -14.33
N ASP A 4 -70.22 9.05 -13.40
CA ASP A 4 -68.82 9.40 -13.06
C ASP A 4 -68.37 10.87 -13.25
N LEU A 5 -68.01 11.51 -12.13
CA LEU A 5 -67.03 12.61 -12.03
C LEU A 5 -66.43 12.61 -10.60
N THR A 6 -65.65 11.58 -10.27
CA THR A 6 -64.79 11.61 -9.08
C THR A 6 -63.45 12.28 -9.33
N LYS A 7 -63.20 13.32 -8.52
CA LYS A 7 -61.93 13.68 -7.86
C LYS A 7 -60.69 13.96 -8.71
N LYS A 8 -60.34 15.24 -8.66
CA LYS A 8 -59.08 15.87 -9.05
C LYS A 8 -58.04 15.57 -7.97
N ASP A 9 -57.09 14.67 -8.24
CA ASP A 9 -55.91 14.46 -7.41
C ASP A 9 -54.66 14.33 -8.31
N VAL A 10 -53.96 15.47 -8.41
CA VAL A 10 -52.50 15.66 -8.49
C VAL A 10 -51.68 14.57 -9.22
N ASP A 11 -51.47 14.75 -10.53
CA ASP A 11 -50.31 14.18 -11.23
C ASP A 11 -49.07 15.03 -10.88
N ASP A 12 -48.45 14.74 -9.74
CA ASP A 12 -47.04 15.08 -9.53
C ASP A 12 -46.22 13.96 -10.19
N GLU A 13 -46.00 14.09 -11.50
CA GLU A 13 -44.92 13.37 -12.19
C GLU A 13 -43.60 13.77 -11.52
N ILE A 14 -43.09 12.92 -10.64
CA ILE A 14 -41.70 12.96 -10.21
C ILE A 14 -40.88 12.58 -11.45
N LEU A 15 -40.50 13.59 -12.23
CA LEU A 15 -39.44 13.48 -13.22
C LEU A 15 -38.16 13.14 -12.44
N MET A 16 -37.81 11.85 -12.41
CA MET A 16 -36.45 11.44 -12.10
C MET A 16 -35.58 12.04 -13.20
N GLU A 17 -34.88 13.13 -12.90
CA GLU A 17 -33.76 13.55 -13.73
C GLU A 17 -32.80 12.36 -13.76
N GLU A 18 -32.66 11.71 -14.93
CA GLU A 18 -31.55 10.81 -15.19
C GLU A 18 -30.29 11.66 -15.04
N GLU A 19 -29.69 11.67 -13.85
CA GLU A 19 -28.31 12.11 -13.71
C GLU A 19 -27.49 11.18 -14.59
N SER A 20 -27.16 11.66 -15.79
CA SER A 20 -26.15 11.03 -16.63
C SER A 20 -24.86 11.06 -15.81
N ASP A 21 -24.54 9.93 -15.20
CA ASP A 21 -23.26 9.69 -14.56
C ASP A 21 -22.21 9.68 -15.67
N ASP A 22 -21.80 10.87 -16.11
CA ASP A 22 -20.76 11.16 -17.10
C ASP A 22 -19.36 10.80 -16.55
N THR A 23 -19.27 9.82 -15.65
CA THR A 23 -18.00 9.28 -15.21
C THR A 23 -17.44 8.40 -16.32
N PRO A 24 -16.27 8.77 -16.90
CA PRO A 24 -15.66 7.92 -17.91
C PRO A 24 -15.32 6.57 -17.28
N PHE A 25 -15.89 5.50 -17.82
CA PHE A 25 -15.54 4.12 -17.44
C PHE A 25 -14.10 3.84 -17.89
N VAL A 26 -13.18 3.81 -16.93
CA VAL A 26 -11.79 3.41 -17.15
C VAL A 26 -11.65 1.94 -16.83
N GLU A 27 -11.48 1.11 -17.86
CA GLU A 27 -11.12 -0.30 -17.70
C GLU A 27 -9.61 -0.39 -17.38
N PHE A 28 -9.27 -0.91 -16.21
CA PHE A 28 -7.88 -1.14 -15.82
C PHE A 28 -7.51 -2.60 -16.07
N ASP A 29 -6.46 -2.85 -16.86
CA ASP A 29 -5.84 -4.17 -17.00
C ASP A 29 -4.82 -4.36 -15.88
N ILE A 30 -5.22 -5.01 -14.78
CA ILE A 30 -4.37 -5.22 -13.59
C ILE A 30 -4.17 -6.72 -13.38
N SER A 31 -2.92 -7.18 -13.48
CA SER A 31 -2.51 -8.52 -13.05
C SER A 31 -1.90 -8.48 -11.66
N VAL A 32 -2.37 -9.32 -10.73
CA VAL A 32 -1.83 -9.42 -9.37
C VAL A 32 -1.22 -10.80 -9.15
N SER A 33 0.01 -10.85 -8.64
CA SER A 33 0.71 -12.10 -8.31
C SER A 33 1.14 -12.09 -6.83
N PRO A 34 0.53 -12.92 -5.96
CA PRO A 34 0.97 -13.06 -4.57
C PRO A 34 2.25 -13.89 -4.47
N SER A 35 3.12 -13.55 -3.51
CA SER A 35 4.33 -14.32 -3.22
C SER A 35 4.68 -14.27 -1.73
N ASP A 36 5.30 -15.34 -1.22
CA ASP A 36 5.76 -15.48 0.17
C ASP A 36 7.29 -15.62 0.23
N PRO A 37 8.07 -14.56 -0.08
CA PRO A 37 9.52 -14.62 -0.01
C PRO A 37 10.01 -14.68 1.45
N THR A 38 11.18 -15.27 1.67
CA THR A 38 11.87 -15.14 2.96
C THR A 38 12.30 -13.68 3.18
N LEU A 39 12.41 -13.28 4.45
CA LEU A 39 12.90 -11.93 4.78
C LEU A 39 14.30 -11.67 4.21
N GLU A 40 15.16 -12.69 4.18
CA GLU A 40 16.48 -12.61 3.58
C GLU A 40 16.40 -12.36 2.07
N LEU A 41 15.54 -13.07 1.34
CA LEU A 41 15.36 -12.86 -0.11
C LEU A 41 14.87 -11.43 -0.39
N LEU A 42 13.88 -10.96 0.37
CA LEU A 42 13.36 -9.60 0.26
C LEU A 42 14.46 -8.55 0.46
N VAL A 43 15.31 -8.72 1.48
CA VAL A 43 16.43 -7.81 1.73
C VAL A 43 17.48 -7.88 0.63
N ASN A 44 17.79 -9.06 0.12
CA ASN A 44 18.72 -9.24 -0.98
C ASN A 44 18.24 -8.55 -2.26
N GLN A 45 16.94 -8.64 -2.58
CA GLN A 45 16.35 -7.94 -3.73
C GLN A 45 16.47 -6.41 -3.60
N ILE A 46 16.31 -5.85 -2.40
CA ILE A 46 16.52 -4.41 -2.16
C ILE A 46 18.00 -4.04 -2.34
N ASN A 47 18.91 -4.85 -1.80
CA ASN A 47 20.35 -4.60 -1.88
C ASN A 47 20.85 -4.65 -3.34
N ARG A 48 20.28 -5.53 -4.16
CA ARG A 48 20.54 -5.60 -5.62
C ARG A 48 19.84 -4.52 -6.43
N LYS A 49 18.93 -3.76 -5.80
CA LYS A 49 18.03 -2.78 -6.46
C LYS A 49 17.01 -3.43 -7.41
N ASP A 50 16.66 -4.70 -7.18
CA ASP A 50 15.52 -5.33 -7.85
C ASP A 50 14.20 -4.75 -7.28
N ILE A 51 14.21 -4.45 -5.98
CA ILE A 51 13.15 -3.71 -5.28
C ILE A 51 13.67 -2.33 -4.90
N VAL A 52 12.92 -1.28 -5.24
CA VAL A 52 13.28 0.12 -4.94
C VAL A 52 12.19 0.83 -4.17
N ILE A 53 12.61 1.81 -3.38
CA ILE A 53 11.70 2.75 -2.73
C ILE A 53 11.65 3.99 -3.62
N PRO A 54 10.51 4.28 -4.26
CA PRO A 54 10.43 5.38 -5.19
C PRO A 54 10.53 6.75 -4.48
N PHE A 55 10.98 7.76 -5.22
CA PHE A 55 11.33 9.08 -4.67
C PHE A 55 10.15 9.83 -4.03
N TYR A 56 8.93 9.51 -4.45
CA TYR A 56 7.70 10.12 -3.94
C TYR A 56 7.26 9.55 -2.58
N GLN A 57 7.86 8.44 -2.13
CA GLN A 57 7.60 7.89 -0.81
C GLN A 57 8.21 8.78 0.28
N ARG A 58 7.53 8.85 1.43
CA ARG A 58 8.03 9.61 2.58
C ARG A 58 9.35 9.03 3.08
N ARG A 59 10.11 9.84 3.82
CA ARG A 59 11.28 9.33 4.55
C ARG A 59 10.87 8.27 5.57
N TYR A 60 11.84 7.46 5.99
CA TYR A 60 11.64 6.55 7.11
C TYR A 60 11.37 7.36 8.39
N VAL A 61 10.25 7.07 9.07
CA VAL A 61 9.77 7.84 10.24
C VAL A 61 9.56 6.99 11.48
N TRP A 62 9.62 5.67 11.37
CA TRP A 62 9.55 4.80 12.53
C TRP A 62 10.76 5.03 13.45
N LYS A 63 10.52 5.01 14.75
CA LYS A 63 11.60 4.91 15.73
C LYS A 63 12.10 3.47 15.82
N ILE A 64 13.29 3.27 16.38
CA ILE A 64 13.86 1.92 16.53
C ILE A 64 12.92 0.98 17.29
N GLU A 65 12.20 1.48 18.29
CA GLU A 65 11.27 0.67 19.07
C GLU A 65 10.11 0.10 18.23
N GLN A 66 9.68 0.82 17.19
CA GLN A 66 8.64 0.34 16.27
C GLN A 66 9.20 -0.71 15.32
N ALA A 67 10.42 -0.50 14.83
CA ALA A 67 11.13 -1.48 14.01
C ALA A 67 11.40 -2.78 14.78
N SER A 68 11.89 -2.69 16.02
CA SER A 68 12.18 -3.85 16.86
C SER A 68 10.91 -4.65 17.18
N ARG A 69 9.77 -4.00 17.44
CA ARG A 69 8.47 -4.68 17.62
C ARG A 69 8.01 -5.45 16.38
N LEU A 70 8.30 -4.93 15.18
CA LEU A 70 8.03 -5.66 13.94
C LEU A 70 8.90 -6.93 13.85
N ILE A 71 10.19 -6.82 14.17
CA ILE A 71 11.09 -7.98 14.18
C ILE A 71 10.63 -9.03 15.21
N GLU A 72 10.24 -8.58 16.41
CA GLU A 72 9.68 -9.46 17.44
C GLU A 72 8.43 -10.20 16.93
N SER A 73 7.57 -9.52 16.19
CA SER A 73 6.37 -10.13 15.59
C SER A 73 6.73 -11.27 14.63
N PHE A 74 7.75 -11.09 13.78
CA PHE A 74 8.24 -12.16 12.91
C PHE A 74 8.84 -13.34 13.70
N LEU A 75 9.63 -13.06 14.73
CA LEU A 75 10.24 -14.09 15.58
C LEU A 75 9.19 -14.89 16.38
N MET A 76 8.09 -14.25 16.76
CA MET A 76 6.95 -14.89 17.42
C MET A 76 5.97 -15.59 16.46
N GLY A 77 6.16 -15.44 15.15
CA GLY A 77 5.23 -15.99 14.15
C GLY A 77 3.87 -15.29 14.12
N LEU A 78 3.80 -14.03 14.58
CA LEU A 78 2.59 -13.22 14.48
C LEU A 78 2.34 -12.79 13.03
N PRO A 79 1.08 -12.71 12.58
CA PRO A 79 0.78 -12.24 11.23
C PRO A 79 1.18 -10.78 11.08
N VAL A 80 1.95 -10.49 10.02
CA VAL A 80 2.31 -9.14 9.59
C VAL A 80 1.55 -8.86 8.29
N PRO A 81 0.95 -7.67 8.10
CA PRO A 81 0.26 -7.36 6.86
C PRO A 81 1.18 -7.52 5.64
N GLN A 82 0.60 -7.69 4.45
CA GLN A 82 1.35 -7.81 3.19
C GLN A 82 1.99 -6.48 2.77
N ILE A 83 3.03 -6.55 1.94
CA ILE A 83 3.59 -5.39 1.24
C ILE A 83 3.03 -5.37 -0.19
N PHE A 84 2.96 -4.19 -0.80
CA PHE A 84 2.52 -4.06 -2.19
C PHE A 84 3.67 -3.54 -3.04
N LEU A 85 3.93 -4.27 -4.12
CA LEU A 85 4.94 -3.93 -5.12
C LEU A 85 4.27 -3.70 -6.47
N TYR A 86 4.78 -2.74 -7.21
CA TYR A 86 4.38 -2.46 -8.59
C TYR A 86 5.58 -2.73 -9.50
N ILE A 87 5.38 -3.42 -10.62
CA ILE A 87 6.42 -3.60 -11.64
C ILE A 87 6.31 -2.42 -12.59
N ASN A 88 7.34 -1.59 -12.64
CA ASN A 88 7.40 -0.44 -13.55
C ASN A 88 7.83 -0.85 -14.96
N ASP A 89 7.87 0.12 -15.88
CA ASP A 89 8.22 -0.10 -17.29
C ASP A 89 9.65 -0.66 -17.51
N ASP A 90 10.52 -0.56 -16.50
CA ASP A 90 11.90 -1.07 -16.51
C ASP A 90 12.02 -2.47 -15.86
N ASP A 91 10.91 -3.20 -15.66
CA ASP A 91 10.82 -4.48 -14.95
C ASP A 91 11.33 -4.43 -13.49
N GLN A 92 11.41 -3.24 -12.89
CA GLN A 92 11.84 -3.03 -11.51
C GLN A 92 10.64 -2.95 -10.57
N MET A 93 10.75 -3.57 -9.39
CA MET A 93 9.68 -3.55 -8.40
C MET A 93 9.75 -2.30 -7.52
N GLU A 94 8.73 -1.46 -7.57
CA GLU A 94 8.58 -0.29 -6.70
C GLU A 94 7.71 -0.61 -5.48
N VAL A 95 8.15 -0.18 -4.30
CA VAL A 95 7.35 -0.29 -3.07
C VAL A 95 6.21 0.74 -3.09
N ILE A 96 4.98 0.25 -3.18
CA ILE A 96 3.76 1.07 -3.10
C ILE A 96 3.29 1.20 -1.65
N ASP A 97 3.30 0.09 -0.90
CA ASP A 97 2.99 0.07 0.53
C ASP A 97 3.96 -0.86 1.30
N GLY A 98 4.14 -0.56 2.59
CA GLY A 98 4.97 -1.36 3.48
C GLY A 98 6.41 -0.89 3.57
N GLN A 99 6.77 0.26 3.01
CA GLN A 99 8.12 0.84 3.04
C GLN A 99 8.78 0.78 4.43
N GLN A 100 8.07 1.17 5.50
CA GLN A 100 8.63 1.17 6.85
C GLN A 100 8.93 -0.25 7.35
N ARG A 101 8.10 -1.24 6.97
CA ARG A 101 8.30 -2.65 7.32
C ARG A 101 9.50 -3.24 6.60
N VAL A 102 9.54 -3.03 5.28
CA VAL A 102 10.62 -3.49 4.40
C VAL A 102 11.98 -2.94 4.85
N LEU A 103 12.04 -1.63 5.13
CA LEU A 103 13.28 -1.01 5.65
C LEU A 103 13.65 -1.46 7.06
N SER A 104 12.67 -1.69 7.95
CA SER A 104 12.95 -2.22 9.29
C SER A 104 13.65 -3.58 9.22
N VAL A 105 13.18 -4.47 8.34
CA VAL A 105 13.80 -5.78 8.11
C VAL A 105 15.22 -5.63 7.56
N LYS A 106 15.41 -4.73 6.58
CA LYS A 106 16.76 -4.42 6.06
C LYS A 106 17.70 -3.92 7.16
N TYR A 107 17.28 -2.96 7.98
CA TYR A 107 18.09 -2.44 9.08
C TYR A 107 18.46 -3.50 10.10
N PHE A 108 17.52 -4.40 10.44
CA PHE A 108 17.80 -5.53 11.32
C PHE A 108 18.85 -6.46 10.73
N MET A 109 18.73 -6.85 9.46
CA MET A 109 19.69 -7.74 8.79
C MET A 109 21.08 -7.09 8.63
N GLU A 110 21.15 -5.78 8.47
CA GLU A 110 22.41 -5.02 8.45
C GLU A 110 23.04 -4.84 9.84
N GLY A 111 22.29 -5.03 10.92
CA GLY A 111 22.71 -4.78 12.30
C GLY A 111 22.73 -3.31 12.71
N TYR A 112 22.28 -2.40 11.84
CA TYR A 112 22.31 -0.96 12.05
C TYR A 112 20.98 -0.30 11.67
N PHE A 113 20.51 0.60 12.54
CA PHE A 113 19.28 1.34 12.37
C PHE A 113 19.50 2.71 11.74
N GLY A 114 18.75 2.98 10.67
CA GLY A 114 18.76 4.28 9.98
C GLY A 114 20.04 4.57 9.21
N ASP A 115 20.11 5.82 8.74
CA ASP A 115 21.26 6.36 8.03
C ASP A 115 22.40 6.72 8.99
N ALA A 116 23.61 6.84 8.45
CA ALA A 116 24.76 7.32 9.22
C ALA A 116 24.60 8.79 9.63
N ASP A 117 25.06 9.14 10.83
CA ASP A 117 25.19 10.52 11.27
C ASP A 117 26.27 11.27 10.46
N ASP A 118 26.40 12.58 10.69
CA ASP A 118 27.41 13.43 10.00
C ASP A 118 28.86 12.94 10.19
N LYS A 119 29.10 12.01 11.15
CA LYS A 119 30.40 11.42 11.46
C LYS A 119 30.51 9.97 10.96
N GLY A 120 29.55 9.49 10.17
CA GLY A 120 29.52 8.14 9.62
C GLY A 120 29.09 7.04 10.62
N ARG A 121 28.62 7.41 11.82
CA ARG A 121 28.20 6.44 12.84
C ARG A 121 26.74 6.08 12.66
N ARG A 122 26.43 4.78 12.76
CA ARG A 122 25.05 4.28 12.74
C ARG A 122 24.66 3.76 14.11
N GLN A 123 23.40 3.93 14.48
CA GLN A 123 22.85 3.32 15.69
C GLN A 123 22.81 1.80 15.49
N VAL A 124 23.30 1.01 16.45
CA VAL A 124 23.15 -0.45 16.40
C VAL A 124 21.68 -0.82 16.54
N PHE A 125 21.21 -1.75 15.70
CA PHE A 125 19.86 -2.27 15.81
C PHE A 125 19.75 -3.14 17.06
N LYS A 126 18.80 -2.84 17.94
CA LYS A 126 18.61 -3.52 19.23
C LYS A 126 17.14 -3.63 19.59
#